data_AF-A0AA39TTL9-F1
#
_entry.id   AF-A0AA39TTL9-F1
#
_cell.length_a   1.000
_cell.length_b   1.000
_cell.length_c   1.000
_cell.angle_alpha   90.00
_cell.angle_beta   90.00
_cell.angle_gamma   90.00
#
_symmetry.space_group_name_H-M   'P 1'
#
loop_
_entity.id
_entity.type
_entity.pdbx_description
1 polymer ?
#
loop_
_entity_poly.entity_id
_entity_poly.type
_entity_poly.pdbx_seq_one_letter_code
_entity_poly.pdbx_strand_id
1 'polypeptide(L)'
;MLASQHQIRQLRLVIPGVLITYFFGTWKEIWEIQQQEQTWGRTAALSSLFLGLTTIGLFLYVMLTPWRKGEEPNFRSWRESGLLSTVIPLLTSSIVGGWLLLVVTLGEWSGLGYLKAIVAASGVYMLTFGVLGLIPAPKVPRK
;
A
#
# COMPACT_ATOMS: atom_id res chain seq x y z
N MET A 1 8.57 -18.16 21.25
CA MET A 1 7.45 -17.84 20.32
C MET A 1 8.01 -17.81 18.91
N LEU A 2 7.85 -18.87 18.13
CA LEU A 2 8.37 -18.93 16.77
C LEU A 2 7.39 -18.18 15.85
N ALA A 3 7.85 -17.10 15.21
CA ALA A 3 7.10 -16.43 14.16
C ALA A 3 6.66 -17.43 13.10
N SER A 4 5.41 -17.36 12.64
CA SER A 4 4.92 -18.30 11.62
C SER A 4 5.73 -18.13 10.32
N GLN A 5 5.90 -19.20 9.52
CA GLN A 5 6.64 -19.10 8.24
C GLN A 5 6.11 -17.99 7.32
N HIS A 6 4.82 -17.67 7.41
CA HIS A 6 4.19 -16.54 6.72
C HIS A 6 4.73 -15.19 7.20
N GLN A 7 4.86 -14.97 8.51
CA GLN A 7 5.44 -13.74 9.07
C GLN A 7 6.90 -13.57 8.66
N ILE A 8 7.68 -14.65 8.63
CA ILE A 8 9.07 -14.63 8.16
C ILE A 8 9.14 -14.21 6.67
N ARG A 9 8.22 -14.72 5.84
CA ARG A 9 8.15 -14.36 4.41
C ARG A 9 7.76 -12.89 4.22
N GLN A 10 6.87 -12.35 5.05
CA GLN A 10 6.48 -10.94 5.00
C GLN A 10 7.59 -10.01 5.51
N LEU A 11 8.37 -10.44 6.50
CA LEU A 11 9.55 -9.71 6.97
C LEU A 11 10.58 -9.49 5.85
N ARG A 12 10.70 -10.44 4.92
CA ARG A 12 11.56 -10.30 3.73
C ARG A 12 11.14 -9.16 2.81
N LEU A 13 9.89 -8.70 2.88
CA LEU A 13 9.42 -7.51 2.15
C LEU A 13 9.57 -6.24 2.97
N VAL A 14 9.33 -6.32 4.28
CA VAL A 14 9.45 -5.17 5.20
C VAL A 14 10.88 -4.62 5.23
N ILE A 15 11.88 -5.48 5.41
CA ILE A 15 13.28 -5.06 5.54
C ILE A 15 13.76 -4.24 4.32
N PRO A 16 13.69 -4.74 3.08
CA PRO A 16 14.08 -3.95 1.91
C PRO A 16 13.18 -2.74 1.71
N GLY A 17 11.89 -2.82 2.04
CA GLY A 17 10.98 -1.67 2.02
C GLY A 17 11.47 -0.54 2.93
N VAL A 18 11.77 -0.84 4.20
CA VAL A 18 12.32 0.13 5.16
C VAL A 18 13.64 0.71 4.63
N LEU A 19 14.56 -0.14 4.18
CA LEU A 19 15.88 0.30 3.71
C LEU A 19 15.75 1.26 2.52
N ILE A 20 14.93 0.92 1.52
CA ILE A 20 14.72 1.74 0.34
C ILE A 20 14.05 3.07 0.72
N THR A 21 12.95 3.02 1.47
CA THR A 21 12.22 4.24 1.88
C THR A 21 13.07 5.17 2.74
N TYR A 22 13.91 4.61 3.63
CA TYR A 22 14.84 5.38 4.44
C TYR A 22 15.99 5.96 3.60
N PHE A 23 16.60 5.15 2.73
CA PHE A 23 17.73 5.56 1.90
C PHE A 23 17.38 6.69 0.94
N PHE A 24 16.21 6.63 0.31
CA PHE A 24 15.73 7.69 -0.58
C PHE A 24 15.05 8.85 0.15
N GLY A 25 14.95 8.80 1.48
CA GLY A 25 14.35 9.87 2.27
C GLY A 25 12.92 10.21 1.84
N THR A 26 12.14 9.22 1.37
CA THR A 26 10.88 9.48 0.65
C THR A 26 9.90 10.34 1.44
N TRP A 27 9.85 10.16 2.76
CA TRP A 27 9.04 10.99 3.66
C TRP A 27 9.50 12.45 3.68
N LYS A 28 10.81 12.69 3.71
CA LYS A 28 11.40 14.03 3.69
C LYS A 28 11.10 14.73 2.37
N GLU A 29 11.23 14.04 1.25
CA GLU A 29 10.92 14.61 -0.08
C GLU A 29 9.44 14.99 -0.20
N ILE A 30 8.51 14.13 0.26
CA ILE A 30 7.08 14.46 0.31
C ILE A 30 6.83 15.69 1.18
N TRP A 31 7.49 15.76 2.35
CA TRP A 31 7.38 16.90 3.25
C TRP A 31 7.89 18.19 2.62
N GLU A 32 9.03 18.14 1.93
CA GLU A 32 9.58 19.29 1.21
C GLU A 32 8.66 19.76 0.08
N ILE A 33 8.08 18.84 -0.70
CA ILE A 33 7.07 19.16 -1.73
C ILE A 33 5.86 19.88 -1.12
N GLN A 34 5.43 19.49 0.09
CA GLN A 34 4.33 20.18 0.78
C GLN A 34 4.68 21.63 1.15
N GLN A 35 5.95 21.95 1.34
CA GLN A 35 6.39 23.30 1.71
C GLN A 35 6.61 24.21 0.48
N GLN A 36 6.90 23.65 -0.69
CA GLN A 36 7.07 24.42 -1.94
C GLN A 36 5.83 25.22 -2.30
N GLU A 37 5.94 26.43 -2.85
CA GLU A 37 4.78 27.26 -3.23
C GLU A 37 3.93 26.68 -4.38
N GLN A 38 4.44 25.65 -5.08
CA GLN A 38 3.81 25.06 -6.25
C GLN A 38 2.59 24.18 -5.89
N THR A 39 1.39 24.65 -6.27
CA THR A 39 0.11 24.02 -5.95
C THR A 39 -0.06 22.60 -6.51
N TRP A 40 0.47 22.34 -7.72
CA TRP A 40 0.33 21.03 -8.38
C TRP A 40 1.10 19.92 -7.64
N GLY A 41 2.34 20.19 -7.23
CA GLY A 41 3.16 19.24 -6.46
C GLY A 41 2.52 18.91 -5.11
N ARG A 42 2.03 19.93 -4.39
CA ARG A 42 1.29 19.73 -3.13
C ARG A 42 0.07 18.85 -3.32
N THR A 43 -0.73 19.12 -4.35
CA THR A 43 -1.97 18.39 -4.64
C THR A 43 -1.68 16.94 -5.05
N ALA A 44 -0.66 16.72 -5.88
CA ALA A 44 -0.22 15.39 -6.30
C ALA A 44 0.31 14.57 -5.11
N ALA A 45 1.12 15.17 -4.24
CA ALA A 45 1.60 14.55 -3.01
C ALA A 45 0.45 14.18 -2.07
N LEU A 46 -0.48 15.09 -1.79
CA LEU A 46 -1.65 14.78 -0.95
C LEU A 46 -2.54 13.70 -1.56
N SER A 47 -2.74 13.74 -2.88
CA SER A 47 -3.55 12.74 -3.60
C SER A 47 -2.89 11.36 -3.57
N SER A 48 -1.56 11.28 -3.70
CA SER A 48 -0.83 10.01 -3.59
C SER A 48 -0.92 9.42 -2.19
N LEU A 49 -0.81 10.27 -1.15
CA LEU A 49 -1.01 9.86 0.24
C LEU A 49 -2.44 9.37 0.48
N PHE A 50 -3.44 10.09 -0.04
CA PHE A 50 -4.84 9.70 0.05
C PHE A 50 -5.11 8.34 -0.61
N LEU A 51 -4.55 8.10 -1.81
CA LEU A 51 -4.66 6.82 -2.49
C LEU A 51 -3.95 5.70 -1.72
N GLY A 52 -2.77 5.96 -1.14
CA GLY A 52 -2.07 5.02 -0.27
C GLY A 52 -2.88 4.65 0.98
N LEU A 53 -3.49 5.63 1.64
CA LEU A 53 -4.39 5.40 2.77
C LEU A 53 -5.65 4.63 2.34
N THR A 54 -6.20 4.93 1.17
CA THR A 54 -7.32 4.20 0.59
C THR A 54 -6.95 2.74 0.34
N THR A 55 -5.76 2.47 -0.21
CA THR A 55 -5.22 1.11 -0.37
C THR A 55 -5.16 0.38 0.97
N ILE A 56 -4.59 1.01 2.01
CA ILE A 56 -4.51 0.43 3.36
C ILE A 56 -5.91 0.11 3.89
N GLY A 57 -6.84 1.06 3.79
CA GLY A 57 -8.22 0.90 4.26
C GLY A 57 -8.96 -0.23 3.55
N LEU A 58 -8.86 -0.31 2.22
CA LEU A 58 -9.48 -1.37 1.42
C LEU A 58 -8.84 -2.74 1.70
N PHE A 59 -7.51 -2.80 1.86
CA PHE A 59 -6.83 -4.04 2.21
C PHE A 59 -7.29 -4.57 3.58
N LEU A 60 -7.31 -3.70 4.59
CA LEU A 60 -7.82 -4.05 5.92
C LEU A 60 -9.29 -4.45 5.87
N TYR A 61 -10.11 -3.77 5.07
CA TYR A 61 -11.51 -4.11 4.88
C TYR A 61 -11.69 -5.53 4.32
N VAL A 62 -10.92 -5.89 3.28
CA VAL A 62 -10.93 -7.27 2.73
C VAL A 62 -10.49 -8.27 3.79
N MET A 63 -9.41 -7.96 4.52
CA MET A 63 -8.86 -8.85 5.56
C MET A 63 -9.83 -9.06 6.73
N LEU A 64 -10.64 -8.06 7.08
CA LEU A 64 -11.62 -8.11 8.17
C LEU A 64 -13.01 -8.62 7.73
N THR A 65 -13.23 -8.80 6.42
CA THR A 65 -14.48 -9.35 5.87
C THR A 65 -14.89 -10.70 6.49
N PRO A 66 -13.98 -11.69 6.70
CA PRO A 66 -14.33 -12.96 7.33
C PRO A 66 -14.91 -12.78 8.73
N TRP A 67 -14.47 -11.76 9.48
CA TRP A 67 -14.91 -11.52 10.85
C TRP A 67 -16.35 -11.00 10.91
N ARG A 68 -16.78 -10.24 9.88
CA ARG A 68 -18.16 -9.73 9.77
C ARG A 68 -19.15 -10.76 9.23
N LYS A 69 -18.73 -11.60 8.28
CA LYS A 69 -19.61 -12.56 7.61
C LYS A 69 -19.63 -13.95 8.27
N GLY A 70 -18.62 -14.30 9.06
CA GLY A 70 -18.51 -15.62 9.68
C GLY A 70 -18.21 -16.75 8.67
N GLU A 71 -17.93 -16.40 7.41
CA GLU A 71 -17.59 -17.32 6.32
C GLU A 71 -16.31 -16.82 5.63
N GLU A 72 -15.48 -17.75 5.16
CA GLU A 72 -14.28 -17.41 4.39
C GLU A 72 -14.68 -16.77 3.04
N PRO A 73 -14.14 -15.59 2.67
CA PRO A 73 -14.42 -14.97 1.39
C PRO A 73 -13.98 -15.90 0.26
N ASN A 74 -14.89 -16.18 -0.68
CA ASN A 74 -14.54 -16.95 -1.88
C ASN A 74 -13.75 -16.07 -2.85
N PHE A 75 -12.43 -15.99 -2.65
CA PHE A 75 -11.53 -15.26 -3.53
C PHE A 75 -11.44 -15.86 -4.94
N ARG A 76 -11.89 -17.10 -5.16
CA ARG A 76 -11.84 -17.78 -6.46
C ARG A 76 -12.94 -17.28 -7.39
N SER A 77 -14.13 -17.04 -6.86
CA SER A 77 -15.29 -16.47 -7.57
C SER A 77 -15.59 -15.03 -7.13
N TRP A 78 -14.56 -14.24 -6.83
CA TRP A 78 -14.71 -12.89 -6.31
C TRP A 78 -15.57 -11.97 -7.18
N ARG A 79 -15.60 -12.21 -8.50
CA ARG A 79 -16.43 -11.48 -9.47
C ARG A 79 -17.93 -11.73 -9.31
N GLU A 80 -18.30 -12.90 -8.84
CA GLU A 80 -19.70 -13.30 -8.59
C GLU A 80 -20.18 -12.78 -7.23
N SER A 81 -19.26 -12.63 -6.28
CA SER A 81 -19.59 -12.04 -4.99
C SER A 81 -19.71 -10.51 -5.11
N GLY A 82 -20.92 -9.98 -4.93
CA GLY A 82 -21.21 -8.55 -5.15
C GLY A 82 -20.32 -7.57 -4.35
N LEU A 83 -19.77 -7.99 -3.22
CA LEU A 83 -18.90 -7.15 -2.38
C LEU A 83 -17.43 -7.20 -2.82
N LEU A 84 -16.87 -8.38 -3.11
CA LEU A 84 -15.47 -8.45 -3.57
C LEU A 84 -15.34 -7.99 -5.02
N SER A 85 -16.39 -8.11 -5.84
CA SER A 85 -16.40 -7.64 -7.24
C SER A 85 -16.21 -6.13 -7.36
N THR A 86 -16.57 -5.35 -6.35
CA THR A 86 -16.29 -3.91 -6.27
C THR A 86 -14.97 -3.61 -5.57
N VAL A 87 -14.72 -4.27 -4.44
CA VAL A 87 -13.60 -3.93 -3.56
C VAL A 87 -12.25 -4.31 -4.16
N ILE A 88 -12.13 -5.46 -4.82
CA ILE A 88 -10.85 -5.91 -5.41
C ILE A 88 -10.41 -5.00 -6.56
N PRO A 89 -11.27 -4.65 -7.53
CA PRO A 89 -10.90 -3.68 -8.56
C PRO A 89 -10.57 -2.31 -7.98
N LEU A 90 -11.35 -1.81 -7.01
CA LEU A 90 -11.08 -0.51 -6.38
C LEU A 90 -9.73 -0.51 -5.64
N LEU A 91 -9.43 -1.59 -4.92
CA LEU A 91 -8.13 -1.79 -4.28
C LEU A 91 -7.02 -1.78 -5.34
N THR A 92 -7.16 -2.56 -6.42
CA THR A 92 -6.18 -2.62 -7.51
C THR A 92 -5.95 -1.25 -8.15
N SER A 93 -7.02 -0.52 -8.47
CA SER A 93 -6.95 0.84 -9.02
C SER A 93 -6.29 1.81 -8.05
N SER A 94 -6.57 1.71 -6.74
CA SER A 94 -5.92 2.56 -5.73
C SER A 94 -4.43 2.28 -5.61
N ILE A 95 -4.01 1.02 -5.75
CA ILE A 95 -2.60 0.61 -5.68
C ILE A 95 -1.85 1.17 -6.89
N VAL A 96 -2.34 0.88 -8.09
CA VAL A 96 -1.68 1.30 -9.34
C VAL A 96 -1.71 2.82 -9.46
N GLY A 97 -2.87 3.44 -9.24
CA GLY A 97 -3.02 4.90 -9.30
C GLY A 97 -2.18 5.62 -8.25
N GLY A 98 -2.18 5.15 -7.01
CA GLY A 98 -1.38 5.74 -5.93
C GLY A 98 0.12 5.60 -6.17
N TRP A 99 0.57 4.45 -6.65
CA TRP A 99 1.98 4.23 -6.98
C TRP A 99 2.43 5.11 -8.14
N LEU A 100 1.66 5.15 -9.25
CA LEU A 100 1.97 6.01 -10.39
C LEU A 100 2.03 7.48 -9.99
N LEU A 101 1.04 7.93 -9.22
CA LEU A 101 0.99 9.30 -8.77
C LEU A 101 2.16 9.64 -7.85
N LEU A 102 2.57 8.71 -6.98
CA LEU A 102 3.75 8.88 -6.13
C LEU A 102 5.05 8.94 -6.95
N VAL A 103 5.19 8.12 -8.00
CA VAL A 103 6.33 8.15 -8.93
C VAL A 103 6.41 9.50 -9.64
N VAL A 104 5.29 9.99 -10.19
CA VAL A 104 5.24 11.30 -10.84
C VAL A 104 5.53 12.40 -9.82
N THR A 105 4.96 12.30 -8.62
CA THR A 105 5.13 13.28 -7.55
C THR A 105 6.61 13.45 -7.19
N LEU A 106 7.29 12.34 -6.91
CA LEU A 106 8.70 12.33 -6.57
C LEU A 106 9.58 12.61 -7.80
N GLY A 107 9.17 12.19 -8.99
CA GLY A 107 9.95 12.38 -10.20
C GLY A 107 10.05 13.84 -10.63
N GLU A 108 8.94 14.57 -10.51
CA GLU A 108 8.78 15.92 -11.05
C GLU A 108 9.08 17.01 -10.02
N TRP A 109 8.63 16.84 -8.76
CA TRP A 109 8.71 17.90 -7.74
C TRP A 109 9.75 17.64 -6.64
N SER A 110 10.49 16.54 -6.71
CA SER A 110 11.58 16.23 -5.77
C SER A 110 12.95 16.24 -6.46
N GLY A 111 14.03 16.28 -5.68
CA GLY A 111 15.40 16.19 -6.21
C GLY A 111 15.81 14.79 -6.71
N LEU A 112 14.94 13.79 -6.59
CA LEU A 112 15.24 12.39 -6.91
C LEU A 112 15.30 12.09 -8.41
N GLY A 113 14.42 12.72 -9.19
CA GLY A 113 14.16 12.35 -10.59
C GLY A 113 13.47 10.98 -10.74
N TYR A 114 12.98 10.68 -11.94
CA TYR A 114 12.07 9.55 -12.19
C TYR A 114 12.63 8.15 -11.85
N LEU A 115 13.90 7.86 -12.15
CA LEU A 115 14.46 6.53 -11.88
C LEU A 115 14.51 6.23 -10.38
N LYS A 116 14.99 7.20 -9.57
CA LYS A 116 15.01 7.07 -8.12
C LYS A 116 13.60 7.11 -7.54
N ALA A 117 12.70 7.90 -8.12
CA ALA A 117 11.29 7.95 -7.73
C ALA A 117 10.58 6.60 -7.90
N ILE A 118 10.83 5.86 -8.98
CA ILE A 118 10.30 4.50 -9.19
C ILE A 118 10.74 3.56 -8.06
N VAL A 119 12.02 3.59 -7.72
CA VAL A 119 12.58 2.74 -6.66
C VAL A 119 12.02 3.16 -5.29
N ALA A 120 12.01 4.45 -5.00
CA ALA A 120 11.48 5.02 -3.76
C ALA A 120 10.00 4.66 -3.55
N ALA A 121 9.15 4.90 -4.55
CA ALA A 121 7.73 4.58 -4.51
C ALA A 121 7.50 3.07 -4.33
N SER A 122 8.28 2.24 -5.03
CA SER A 122 8.22 0.78 -4.86
C SER A 122 8.62 0.35 -3.46
N GLY A 123 9.64 0.98 -2.87
CA GLY A 123 10.05 0.77 -1.48
C GLY A 123 8.92 1.07 -0.49
N VAL A 124 8.22 2.19 -0.67
CA VAL A 124 7.06 2.57 0.16
C VAL A 124 5.94 1.53 0.08
N TYR A 125 5.61 1.06 -1.11
CA TYR A 125 4.57 0.03 -1.29
C TYR A 125 5.01 -1.34 -0.76
N MET A 126 6.28 -1.72 -0.94
CA MET A 126 6.85 -2.93 -0.33
C MET A 126 6.78 -2.88 1.21
N LEU A 127 7.14 -1.73 1.79
CA LEU A 127 7.04 -1.51 3.23
C LEU A 127 5.58 -1.62 3.69
N THR A 128 4.67 -0.92 3.00
CA THR A 128 3.24 -0.91 3.33
C THR A 128 2.64 -2.31 3.28
N PHE A 129 2.80 -3.04 2.18
CA PHE A 129 2.28 -4.40 2.08
C PHE A 129 2.99 -5.39 2.99
N GLY A 130 4.29 -5.23 3.20
CA GLY A 130 5.04 -6.04 4.15
C GLY A 130 4.46 -5.91 5.56
N VAL A 131 4.25 -4.67 6.02
CA VAL A 131 3.66 -4.38 7.35
C VAL A 131 2.23 -4.91 7.44
N LEU A 132 1.40 -4.66 6.42
CA LEU A 132 0.04 -5.19 6.37
C LEU A 132 0.02 -6.73 6.39
N GLY A 133 0.98 -7.37 5.72
CA GLY A 133 1.12 -8.82 5.69
C GLY A 133 1.55 -9.44 7.02
N LEU A 134 2.13 -8.67 7.95
CA LEU A 134 2.42 -9.13 9.30
C LEU A 134 1.16 -9.26 10.16
N ILE A 135 0.07 -8.60 9.77
CA ILE A 135 -1.20 -8.67 10.49
C ILE A 135 -1.77 -10.09 10.29
N PRO A 136 -1.99 -10.85 11.37
CA PRO A 136 -2.49 -12.21 11.25
C PRO A 136 -3.93 -12.20 10.71
N ALA A 137 -4.19 -13.06 9.73
CA ALA A 137 -5.54 -13.25 9.22
C ALA A 137 -6.46 -13.80 10.33
N PRO A 138 -7.71 -13.29 10.44
CA PRO A 138 -8.68 -13.83 11.38
C PRO A 138 -8.94 -15.31 11.08
N LYS A 139 -8.80 -16.19 12.08
CA LYS A 139 -9.16 -17.61 11.95
C LYS A 139 -10.64 -17.75 12.25
N VAL A 140 -11.45 -17.98 11.23
CA VAL A 140 -12.86 -18.35 11.43
C VAL A 140 -12.91 -19.86 11.71
N PRO A 141 -13.53 -20.33 12.80
CA PRO A 141 -13.69 -21.77 13.03
C PRO A 141 -14.54 -22.36 11.89
N ARG A 142 -13.98 -23.32 11.15
CA ARG A 142 -14.74 -24.09 10.16
C ARG A 142 -15.87 -24.82 10.88
N LYS A 143 -17.11 -24.57 10.47
CA LYS A 143 -18.25 -25.43 10.80
C LYS A 143 -18.18 -26.71 9.98
#